data_AF-A0A937UN92-F1
#
_entry.id   AF-A0A937UN92-F1
#
_cell.length_a   1.000
_cell.length_b   1.000
_cell.length_c   1.000
_cell.angle_alpha   90.00
_cell.angle_beta   90.00
_cell.angle_gamma   90.00
#
_symmetry.space_group_name_H-M   'P 1'
#
loop_
_entity.id
_entity.type
_entity.pdbx_description
1 polymer ?
#
loop_
_entity_poly.entity_id
_entity_poly.type
_entity_poly.pdbx_seq_one_letter_code
_entity_poly.pdbx_strand_id
1 'polypeptide(L)' 'MRIDILTLFPSLFQGYLDESIVRLARQRGILDVRLWDIRDYTDDKHRKVD' A
#
# COMPACT_ATOMS: atom_id res chain seq x y z
N MET A 1 -3.37 10.08 -11.15
CA MET A 1 -3.30 10.45 -9.72
C MET A 1 -2.50 9.40 -8.99
N ARG A 2 -1.59 9.80 -8.09
CA ARG A 2 -0.76 8.87 -7.30
C ARG A 2 -1.12 8.98 -5.82
N ILE A 3 -1.22 7.84 -5.13
CA ILE A 3 -1.48 7.74 -3.69
C ILE A 3 -0.46 6.76 -3.09
N ASP A 4 0.28 7.22 -2.09
CA ASP A 4 1.20 6.38 -1.31
C ASP A 4 0.59 6.14 0.08
N ILE A 5 0.44 4.88 0.47
CA ILE A 5 -0.13 4.47 1.75
C ILE A 5 1.00 3.87 2.59
N LEU A 6 1.29 4.52 3.71
CA LEU A 6 2.23 4.03 4.72
C LEU A 6 1.43 3.30 5.80
N THR A 7 1.73 2.03 6.03
CA THR A 7 0.95 1.19 6.94
C THR A 7 1.80 0.07 7.52
N LEU A 8 1.35 -0.52 8.64
CA LEU A 8 1.91 -1.78 9.18
C LEU A 8 1.31 -3.02 8.52
N PHE A 9 0.24 -2.85 7.73
CA PHE A 9 -0.56 -3.96 7.22
C PHE A 9 -0.85 -3.81 5.71
N PRO A 10 0.18 -3.81 4.84
CA PRO A 10 -0.02 -3.65 3.40
C PRO A 10 -0.90 -4.74 2.80
N SER A 11 -0.85 -5.97 3.32
CA SER A 11 -1.68 -7.09 2.85
C SER A 11 -3.19 -6.84 2.99
N LEU A 12 -3.63 -6.03 3.96
CA LEU A 12 -5.05 -5.68 4.10
C LEU A 12 -5.58 -4.92 2.89
N PHE A 13 -4.73 -4.18 2.18
CA PHE A 13 -5.14 -3.36 1.06
C PHE A 13 -5.25 -4.13 -0.26
N GLN A 14 -4.59 -5.29 -0.40
CA GLN A 14 -4.56 -6.02 -1.68
C GLN A 14 -5.96 -6.32 -2.22
N GLY A 15 -6.85 -6.85 -1.37
CA GLY A 15 -8.24 -7.12 -1.75
C GLY A 15 -8.98 -5.86 -2.20
N TYR A 16 -8.89 -4.75 -1.45
CA TYR A 16 -9.58 -3.52 -1.81
C TYR A 16 -9.05 -2.86 -3.09
N LEU A 17 -7.76 -3.02 -3.39
CA LEU A 17 -7.13 -2.42 -4.57
C LEU A 17 -7.42 -3.20 -5.86
N ASP A 18 -7.83 -4.47 -5.76
CA ASP A 18 -8.09 -5.36 -6.89
C ASP A 18 -9.59 -5.58 -7.16
N GLU A 19 -10.45 -4.80 -6.50
CA GLU A 19 -11.90 -4.89 -6.62
C GLU A 19 -12.53 -3.66 -7.31
N SER A 20 -13.65 -3.90 -8.01
CA SER A 20 -14.57 -2.87 -8.52
C SER A 20 -13.88 -1.69 -9.26
N ILE A 21 -14.27 -0.45 -8.94
CA ILE A 21 -13.83 0.79 -9.59
C ILE A 21 -12.34 1.08 -9.37
N VAL A 22 -11.77 0.64 -8.23
CA VAL A 22 -10.36 0.87 -7.91
C VAL A 22 -9.49 0.04 -8.85
N ARG A 23 -9.84 -1.23 -9.07
CA ARG A 23 -9.16 -2.07 -10.07
C ARG A 23 -9.20 -1.42 -11.45
N LEU A 24 -10.38 -0.98 -11.89
CA LEU A 24 -10.55 -0.39 -13.22
C LEU A 24 -9.72 0.90 -13.39
N ALA A 25 -9.68 1.76 -12.37
CA ALA A 25 -8.88 2.98 -12.38
C ALA A 25 -7.38 2.69 -12.48
N ARG A 26 -6.90 1.66 -11.78
CA ARG A 26 -5.50 1.19 -11.85
C ARG A 26 -5.17 0.60 -13.22
N GLN A 27 -6.05 -0.25 -13.76
CA GLN A 27 -5.89 -0.84 -15.10
C GLN A 27 -5.88 0.22 -16.20
N ARG A 28 -6.65 1.30 -16.04
CA ARG A 28 -6.66 2.45 -16.97
C ARG A 28 -5.48 3.40 -16.77
N GLY A 29 -4.60 3.15 -15.80
CA GLY A 29 -3.43 3.98 -15.52
C GLY A 29 -3.74 5.37 -14.94
N ILE A 30 -5.00 5.65 -14.59
CA ILE A 30 -5.40 6.94 -14.02
C ILE A 30 -5.17 7.01 -12.50
N LEU A 31 -4.93 5.86 -11.86
CA LEU A 31 -4.65 5.70 -10.44
C LEU A 31 -3.41 4.81 -10.22
N ASP A 32 -2.37 5.33 -9.58
CA ASP A 32 -1.21 4.57 -9.06
C ASP A 32 -1.31 4.54 -7.53
N VAL A 33 -1.45 3.34 -6.94
CA VAL A 33 -1.45 3.14 -5.49
C VAL A 33 -0.24 2.32 -5.10
N ARG A 34 0.56 2.86 -4.17
CA ARG A 34 1.74 2.19 -3.61
C ARG A 34 1.57 1.96 -2.13
N LEU A 35 1.91 0.76 -1.69
CA LEU A 35 1.84 0.35 -0.30
C LEU A 35 3.26 0.26 0.25
N TRP A 36 3.50 0.90 1.37
CA TRP A 36 4.78 0.92 2.06
C TRP A 36 4.60 0.34 3.45
N ASP A 37 5.29 -0.77 3.75
CA ASP A 37 5.38 -1.27 5.12
C ASP A 37 6.40 -0.41 5.87
N ILE A 38 5.94 0.36 6.86
CA ILE A 38 6.84 1.25 7.60
C ILE A 38 7.89 0.47 8.42
N ARG A 39 7.68 -0.83 8.65
CA ARG A 39 8.67 -1.72 9.28
C ARG A 39 9.88 -2.02 8.38
N ASP A 40 9.81 -1.74 7.09
CA ASP A 40 10.97 -1.85 6.20
C ASP A 40 11.94 -0.67 6.35
N TYR A 41 11.54 0.37 7.09
CA TYR A 41 12.27 1.64 7.24
C TYR A 41 12.77 1.90 8.66
N THR A 42 12.82 0.88 9.51
CA THR A 42 13.39 0.97 10.85
C THR A 42 14.77 0.32 10.88
N ASP A 43 15.70 0.93 11.60
CA ASP A 43 17.03 0.35 11.88
C ASP A 43 16.99 -0.67 13.04
N ASP A 44 15.83 -0.79 13.71
CA ASP A 44 15.64 -1.74 14.80
C ASP A 44 15.63 -3.20 14.29
N LYS A 45 16.47 -4.03 14.90
CA LYS A 45 16.63 -5.45 14.55
C LYS A 45 15.32 -6.24 14.64
N HIS A 46 14.42 -5.85 15.54
CA HIS A 46 13.12 -6.50 15.75
C HIS A 46 12.00 -5.87 14.94
N ARG A 47 12.32 -4.90 14.07
CA ARG A 47 11.38 -4.15 13.23
C ARG A 47 10.30 -3.45 14.06
N LYS A 48 10.68 -2.97 15.25
CA LYS A 48 9.81 -2.23 16.16
C LYS A 48 9.54 -0.82 15.64
N VAL A 49 8.29 -0.36 15.78
CA VAL A 49 7.75 0.88 15.17
C VAL A 49 6.66 1.56 16.03
N ASP A 50 6.40 1.04 17.22
CA ASP A 50 5.60 1.64 18.30
C ASP A 50 6.44 2.48 19.26
#